data_AF-A0A6U4LWD9-F1
#
_entry.id   AF-A0A6U4LWD9-F1
#
_cell.length_a   1.000
_cell.length_b   1.000
_cell.length_c   1.000
_cell.angle_alpha   90.00
_cell.angle_beta   90.00
_cell.angle_gamma   90.00
#
_symmetry.space_group_name_H-M   'P 1'
#
loop_
_entity.id
_entity.type
_entity.pdbx_description
1 polymer ?
#
loop_
_entity_poly.entity_id
_entity_poly.type
_entity_poly.pdbx_seq_one_letter_code
_entity_poly.pdbx_strand_id
1 'polypeptide(L)'
;PFLRSARPLTPPPGSVPLLSNPLERLAALCDALFLAQSTMIDTQVTRLRPPSEEALGRILEPTTDILNDIEELEEQENEAAGPFQLHVQLVASGLGAVAWVSVASPPLYVTEILNSVPTLGEKVSTLGEKHAEFASLYKDLLRGLLAYVKEHHASGVHWNPAGEGAAS
;
A
#
# COMPACT_ATOMS: atom_id res chain seq x y z
N PRO A 1 -12.46 2.98 32.25
CA PRO A 1 -11.20 2.20 32.32
C PRO A 1 -11.13 1.24 31.11
N PHE A 2 -10.77 1.68 29.90
CA PHE A 2 -9.37 1.81 29.49
C PHE A 2 -9.21 2.64 28.17
N LEU A 3 -10.04 3.65 27.92
CA LEU A 3 -9.94 4.47 26.68
C LEU A 3 -10.27 5.96 26.90
N ARG A 4 -9.62 6.65 27.84
CA ARG A 4 -9.81 8.11 28.01
C ARG A 4 -8.58 8.95 28.36
N SER A 5 -7.36 8.41 28.30
CA SER A 5 -6.18 9.21 28.68
C SER A 5 -4.96 8.89 27.82
N ALA A 6 -4.99 9.34 26.57
CA ALA A 6 -3.81 9.82 25.87
C ALA A 6 -4.26 10.46 24.54
N ARG A 7 -4.31 11.79 24.51
CA ARG A 7 -4.20 12.51 23.25
C ARG A 7 -3.37 13.77 23.49
N PRO A 8 -2.16 13.84 22.94
CA PRO A 8 -1.72 14.99 22.18
C PRO A 8 -2.26 14.82 20.75
N LEU A 9 -2.79 15.92 20.21
CA LEU A 9 -3.30 16.02 18.84
C LEU A 9 -2.20 15.62 17.85
N THR A 10 -2.50 14.66 16.97
CA THR A 10 -1.63 14.31 15.83
C THR A 10 -1.51 15.51 14.88
N PRO A 11 -0.31 15.75 14.32
CA PRO A 11 -0.07 16.83 13.36
C PRO A 11 -0.88 16.65 12.06
N PRO A 12 -1.09 17.73 11.28
CA PRO A 12 -1.76 17.68 9.99
C PRO A 12 -1.04 16.77 8.97
N PRO A 13 -1.74 16.29 7.92
CA PRO A 13 -1.20 15.35 6.94
C PRO A 13 -0.03 15.98 6.18
N GLY A 14 1.05 15.22 6.02
CA GLY A 14 2.27 15.66 5.32
C GLY A 14 3.55 15.69 6.17
N SER A 15 3.52 15.21 7.43
CA SER A 15 4.74 14.99 8.20
C SER A 15 4.74 13.59 8.82
N VAL A 16 5.34 12.64 8.10
CA VAL A 16 5.78 11.38 8.70
C VAL A 16 6.73 11.76 9.86
N PRO A 17 6.56 11.22 11.07
CA PRO A 17 7.50 11.50 12.16
C PRO A 17 8.92 11.16 11.70
N LEU A 18 9.93 11.89 12.18
CA LEU A 18 11.34 11.55 11.99
C LEU A 18 11.63 10.25 12.77
N LEU A 19 11.10 9.13 12.27
CA LEU A 19 11.37 7.80 12.73
C LEU A 19 12.77 7.49 12.19
N SER A 20 13.76 7.44 13.08
CA SER A 20 15.13 7.12 12.69
C SER A 20 15.30 5.67 12.25
N ASN A 21 14.31 4.82 12.54
CA ASN A 21 14.27 3.43 12.12
C ASN A 21 13.57 3.31 10.75
N PRO A 22 14.24 2.78 9.70
CA PRO A 22 13.64 2.63 8.37
C PRO A 22 12.42 1.70 8.36
N LEU A 23 12.34 0.71 9.26
CA LEU A 23 11.16 -0.14 9.38
C LEU A 23 9.95 0.61 9.94
N GLU A 24 10.17 1.55 10.85
CA GLU A 24 9.08 2.38 11.40
C GLU A 24 8.58 3.37 10.35
N ARG A 25 9.49 3.98 9.56
CA ARG A 25 9.12 4.81 8.40
C ARG A 25 8.31 3.99 7.38
N LEU A 26 8.81 2.81 7.03
CA LEU A 26 8.16 1.91 6.09
C LEU A 26 6.76 1.50 6.58
N ALA A 27 6.60 1.17 7.86
CA ALA A 27 5.30 0.84 8.44
C ALA A 27 4.32 2.01 8.35
N ALA A 28 4.77 3.24 8.68
CA ALA A 28 3.94 4.44 8.56
C ALA A 28 3.52 4.72 7.11
N LEU A 29 4.41 4.51 6.14
CA LEU A 29 4.11 4.62 4.71
C LEU A 29 3.10 3.55 4.26
N CYS A 30 3.26 2.30 4.70
CA CYS A 30 2.28 1.24 4.44
C CYS A 30 0.89 1.61 4.97
N ASP A 31 0.80 2.06 6.23
CA ASP A 31 -0.46 2.46 6.85
C ASP A 31 -1.11 3.61 6.08
N ALA A 32 -0.33 4.63 5.70
CA ALA A 32 -0.80 5.75 4.90
C ALA A 32 -1.31 5.28 3.53
N LEU A 33 -0.61 4.34 2.88
CA LEU A 33 -0.97 3.82 1.57
C LEU A 33 -2.31 3.07 1.59
N PHE A 34 -2.49 2.15 2.54
CA PHE A 34 -3.76 1.42 2.69
C PHE A 34 -4.90 2.34 3.15
N LEU A 35 -4.61 3.35 3.97
CA LEU A 35 -5.60 4.36 4.34
C LEU A 35 -6.02 5.22 3.14
N ALA A 36 -5.08 5.64 2.29
CA ALA A 36 -5.36 6.39 1.07
C ALA A 36 -6.22 5.55 0.11
N GLN A 37 -5.86 4.28 -0.12
CA GLN A 37 -6.62 3.39 -0.99
C GLN A 37 -8.03 3.11 -0.45
N SER A 38 -8.18 2.81 0.85
CA SER A 38 -9.50 2.57 1.45
C SER A 38 -10.38 3.83 1.43
N THR A 39 -9.81 5.00 1.69
CA THR A 39 -10.51 6.29 1.59
C THR A 39 -10.95 6.56 0.16
N MET A 40 -10.10 6.29 -0.83
CA MET A 40 -10.44 6.41 -2.24
C MET A 40 -11.62 5.50 -2.61
N ILE A 41 -11.59 4.24 -2.16
CA ILE A 41 -12.68 3.29 -2.42
C ILE A 41 -13.99 3.79 -1.77
N ASP A 42 -13.97 4.17 -0.48
CA ASP A 42 -15.17 4.62 0.23
C ASP A 42 -15.76 5.92 -0.33
N THR A 43 -14.92 6.89 -0.66
CA THR A 43 -15.38 8.24 -1.02
C THR A 43 -15.62 8.42 -2.51
N GLN A 44 -14.84 7.75 -3.35
CA GLN A 44 -14.91 7.89 -4.80
C GLN A 44 -15.65 6.70 -5.42
N VAL A 45 -15.12 5.48 -5.24
CA VAL A 45 -15.61 4.30 -5.96
C VAL A 45 -17.06 3.97 -5.61
N THR A 46 -17.42 3.98 -4.33
CA THR A 46 -18.80 3.61 -3.92
C THR A 46 -19.84 4.70 -4.20
N ARG A 47 -19.42 5.94 -4.47
CA ARG A 47 -20.32 7.12 -4.50
C ARG A 47 -20.41 7.79 -5.86
N LEU A 48 -19.37 7.71 -6.68
CA LEU A 48 -19.27 8.43 -7.94
C LEU A 48 -19.31 7.46 -9.13
N ARG A 49 -19.71 8.02 -10.27
CA ARG A 49 -19.55 7.36 -11.57
C ARG A 49 -18.07 7.24 -11.95
N PRO A 50 -17.74 6.34 -12.90
CA PRO A 50 -16.38 6.23 -13.42
C PRO A 50 -15.82 7.61 -13.82
N PRO A 51 -14.67 8.03 -13.29
CA PRO A 51 -14.02 9.28 -13.67
C PRO A 51 -13.43 9.18 -15.09
N SER A 52 -13.08 10.32 -15.68
CA SER A 52 -12.16 10.34 -16.82
C SER A 52 -10.78 9.84 -16.39
N GLU A 53 -9.93 9.46 -17.35
CA GLU A 53 -8.55 9.06 -17.08
C GLU A 53 -7.76 10.16 -16.35
N GLU A 54 -7.93 11.42 -16.76
CA GLU A 54 -7.31 12.58 -16.11
C GLU A 54 -7.77 12.76 -14.66
N ALA A 55 -9.07 12.60 -14.39
CA ALA A 55 -9.62 12.70 -13.05
C ALA A 55 -9.21 11.50 -12.18
N LEU A 56 -9.09 10.31 -12.76
CA LEU A 56 -8.55 9.14 -12.07
C LEU A 56 -7.10 9.38 -11.65
N GLY A 57 -6.28 9.98 -12.52
CA GLY A 57 -4.91 10.37 -12.17
C GLY A 57 -4.85 11.28 -10.93
N ARG A 58 -5.72 12.30 -10.87
CA ARG A 58 -5.83 13.19 -9.69
C ARG A 58 -6.31 12.45 -8.43
N ILE A 59 -7.24 11.51 -8.57
CA ILE A 59 -7.73 10.70 -7.45
C ILE A 59 -6.61 9.80 -6.89
N LEU A 60 -5.72 9.31 -7.76
CA LEU A 60 -4.63 8.41 -7.40
C LEU A 60 -3.35 9.13 -6.94
N GLU A 61 -3.22 10.44 -7.14
CA GLU A 61 -2.05 11.25 -6.77
C GLU A 61 -1.58 10.98 -5.32
N PRO A 62 -2.45 10.96 -4.28
CA PRO A 62 -1.99 10.65 -2.92
C PRO A 62 -1.40 9.24 -2.77
N THR A 63 -1.89 8.28 -3.56
CA THR A 63 -1.33 6.90 -3.55
C THR A 63 0.01 6.88 -4.27
N THR A 64 0.13 7.58 -5.39
CA THR A 64 1.37 7.70 -6.16
C THR A 64 2.47 8.38 -5.34
N ASP A 65 2.16 9.46 -4.62
CA ASP A 65 3.13 10.16 -3.79
C ASP A 65 3.70 9.25 -2.68
N ILE A 66 2.84 8.49 -2.01
CA ILE A 66 3.28 7.55 -0.96
C ILE A 66 4.13 6.41 -1.56
N LEU A 67 3.81 5.93 -2.77
CA LEU A 67 4.65 4.94 -3.46
C LEU A 67 6.03 5.50 -3.80
N ASN A 68 6.12 6.76 -4.26
CA ASN A 68 7.39 7.44 -4.49
C ASN A 68 8.21 7.57 -3.20
N ASP A 69 7.56 7.91 -2.07
CA ASP A 69 8.24 7.97 -0.76
C ASP A 69 8.81 6.60 -0.32
N ILE A 70 8.13 5.50 -0.68
CA ILE A 70 8.62 4.13 -0.42
C ILE A 70 9.82 3.81 -1.32
N GLU A 71 9.77 4.19 -2.60
CA GLU A 71 10.88 4.03 -3.54
C GLU A 71 12.11 4.81 -3.07
N GLU A 72 11.95 6.07 -2.64
CA GLU A 72 13.05 6.86 -2.08
C GLU A 72 13.65 6.20 -0.83
N LEU A 73 12.80 5.64 0.04
CA LEU A 73 13.28 4.91 1.22
C LEU A 73 14.05 3.63 0.83
N GLU A 74 13.62 2.90 -0.20
CA GLU A 74 14.34 1.74 -0.72
C GLU A 74 15.73 2.15 -1.25
N GLU A 75 15.79 3.22 -2.05
CA GLU A 75 17.03 3.75 -2.59
C GLU A 75 18.00 4.16 -1.47
N GLN A 76 17.52 4.90 -0.46
CA GLN A 76 18.30 5.31 0.70
C GLN A 76 18.90 4.11 1.45
N GLU A 77 18.09 3.08 1.73
CA GLU A 77 18.55 1.89 2.45
C GLU A 77 19.50 1.03 1.59
N ASN A 78 19.33 1.03 0.28
CA ASN A 78 20.20 0.35 -0.66
C ASN A 78 21.59 1.00 -0.75
N GLU A 79 21.65 2.34 -0.82
CA GLU A 79 22.92 3.08 -0.80
C GLU A 79 23.65 2.95 0.54
N ALA A 80 22.92 3.00 1.64
CA ALA A 80 23.48 2.88 2.98
C ALA A 80 23.92 1.45 3.34
N ALA A 81 23.54 0.44 2.54
CA ALA A 81 23.62 -0.98 2.89
C ALA A 81 23.07 -1.25 4.30
N GLY A 82 21.89 -0.68 4.57
CA GLY A 82 21.28 -0.67 5.89
C GLY A 82 20.92 -2.08 6.40
N PRO A 83 20.84 -2.29 7.73
CA PRO A 83 20.53 -3.60 8.30
C PRO A 83 19.13 -4.13 7.92
N PHE A 84 18.23 -3.24 7.47
CA PHE A 84 16.89 -3.58 7.05
C PHE A 84 16.64 -3.44 5.55
N GLN A 85 17.68 -3.22 4.73
CA GLN A 85 17.59 -3.06 3.28
C GLN A 85 16.73 -4.15 2.61
N LEU A 86 16.95 -5.43 2.94
CA LEU A 86 16.17 -6.54 2.37
C LEU A 86 14.68 -6.52 2.77
N HIS A 87 14.34 -5.94 3.91
CA HIS A 87 12.95 -5.80 4.36
C HIS A 87 12.26 -4.70 3.57
N VAL A 88 12.94 -3.55 3.40
CA VAL A 88 12.43 -2.43 2.61
C VAL A 88 12.22 -2.86 1.15
N GLN A 89 13.19 -3.53 0.55
CA GLN A 89 13.09 -4.07 -0.81
C GLN A 89 11.96 -5.10 -0.95
N LEU A 90 11.80 -6.01 0.02
CA LEU A 90 10.67 -6.96 0.01
C LEU A 90 9.33 -6.21 -0.02
N VAL A 91 9.18 -5.19 0.83
CA VAL A 91 7.94 -4.42 0.90
C VAL A 91 7.72 -3.61 -0.37
N ALA A 92 8.70 -2.82 -0.83
CA ALA A 92 8.60 -2.03 -2.04
C ALA A 92 8.21 -2.88 -3.27
N SER A 93 8.84 -4.05 -3.45
CA SER A 93 8.51 -4.96 -4.56
C SER A 93 7.07 -5.49 -4.57
N GLY A 94 6.44 -5.58 -3.39
CA GLY A 94 5.07 -6.08 -3.25
C GLY A 94 4.00 -4.99 -3.20
N LEU A 95 4.34 -3.78 -2.73
CA LEU A 95 3.35 -2.72 -2.52
C LEU A 95 2.81 -2.13 -3.81
N GLY A 96 3.53 -2.26 -4.93
CA GLY A 96 3.00 -1.94 -6.26
C GLY A 96 1.66 -2.64 -6.56
N ALA A 97 1.32 -3.72 -5.85
CA ALA A 97 0.03 -4.38 -5.94
C ALA A 97 -1.16 -3.42 -5.72
N VAL A 98 -1.01 -2.35 -4.95
CA VAL A 98 -2.09 -1.36 -4.74
C VAL A 98 -2.52 -0.64 -6.03
N ALA A 99 -1.69 -0.63 -7.07
CA ALA A 99 -2.04 -0.07 -8.38
C ALA A 99 -3.11 -0.89 -9.14
N TRP A 100 -3.61 -2.00 -8.56
CA TRP A 100 -4.70 -2.79 -9.13
C TRP A 100 -5.96 -1.97 -9.48
N VAL A 101 -6.16 -0.83 -8.82
CA VAL A 101 -7.31 0.06 -9.01
C VAL A 101 -7.35 0.72 -10.40
N SER A 102 -6.23 0.75 -11.12
CA SER A 102 -6.12 1.36 -12.46
C SER A 102 -6.04 0.35 -13.60
N VAL A 103 -6.16 -0.95 -13.33
CA VAL A 103 -6.00 -2.01 -14.36
C VAL A 103 -7.31 -2.74 -14.66
N ALA A 104 -7.42 -3.28 -15.88
CA ALA A 104 -8.61 -4.00 -16.34
C ALA A 104 -8.77 -5.41 -15.72
N SER A 105 -7.66 -6.04 -15.33
CA SER A 105 -7.64 -7.39 -14.73
C SER A 105 -6.99 -7.39 -13.34
N PRO A 106 -7.61 -6.76 -12.32
CA PRO A 106 -6.97 -6.59 -11.02
C PRO A 106 -6.49 -7.87 -10.33
N PRO A 107 -7.26 -8.99 -10.32
CA PRO A 107 -6.77 -10.22 -9.68
C PRO A 107 -5.51 -10.79 -10.32
N LEU A 108 -5.38 -10.69 -11.65
CA LEU A 108 -4.20 -11.18 -12.36
C LEU A 108 -2.99 -10.33 -12.00
N TYR A 109 -3.14 -9.00 -12.03
CA TYR A 109 -2.09 -8.05 -11.68
C TYR A 109 -1.54 -8.27 -10.26
N VAL A 110 -2.44 -8.36 -9.26
CA VAL A 110 -2.01 -8.63 -7.87
C VAL A 110 -1.36 -10.01 -7.73
N THR A 111 -1.81 -11.00 -8.52
CA THR A 111 -1.19 -12.35 -8.51
C THR A 111 0.23 -12.32 -9.07
N GLU A 112 0.50 -11.58 -10.14
CA GLU A 112 1.84 -11.45 -10.72
C GLU A 112 2.83 -10.84 -9.72
N ILE A 113 2.40 -9.81 -8.98
CA ILE A 113 3.21 -9.17 -7.94
C ILE A 113 3.40 -10.10 -6.74
N LEU A 114 2.35 -10.79 -6.28
CA LEU A 114 2.48 -11.80 -5.23
C LEU A 114 3.44 -12.94 -5.61
N ASN A 115 3.60 -13.23 -6.90
CA ASN A 115 4.53 -14.23 -7.39
C ASN A 115 5.98 -13.72 -7.52
N SER A 116 6.23 -12.41 -7.46
CA SER A 116 7.59 -11.84 -7.52
C SER A 116 8.28 -11.80 -6.15
N VAL A 117 7.51 -11.66 -5.06
CA VAL A 117 8.02 -11.53 -3.69
C VAL A 117 8.68 -12.77 -3.05
N PRO A 118 8.38 -14.05 -3.42
CA PRO A 118 8.87 -15.22 -2.67
C PRO A 118 10.40 -15.30 -2.54
N THR A 119 11.14 -14.97 -3.61
CA THR A 119 12.60 -15.04 -3.60
C THR A 119 13.22 -14.06 -2.60
N LEU A 120 12.68 -12.84 -2.51
CA LEU A 120 13.12 -11.85 -1.52
C LEU A 120 12.66 -12.22 -0.11
N GLY A 121 11.44 -12.75 0.02
CA GLY A 121 10.91 -13.24 1.30
C GLY A 121 11.77 -14.34 1.91
N GLU A 122 12.29 -15.26 1.10
CA GLU A 122 13.23 -16.29 1.56
C GLU A 122 14.53 -15.68 2.07
N LYS A 123 15.11 -14.71 1.33
CA LYS A 123 16.33 -14.01 1.78
C LYS A 123 16.14 -13.36 3.14
N VAL A 124 15.03 -12.65 3.35
CA VAL A 124 14.69 -12.07 4.65
C VAL A 124 14.53 -13.15 5.73
N SER A 125 13.86 -14.25 5.41
CA SER A 125 13.60 -15.34 6.35
C SER A 125 14.88 -15.99 6.88
N THR A 126 15.92 -16.10 6.05
CA THR A 126 17.23 -16.66 6.47
C THR A 126 17.97 -15.81 7.51
N LEU A 127 17.53 -14.58 7.78
CA LEU A 127 18.14 -13.71 8.79
C LEU A 127 17.72 -14.08 10.23
N GLY A 128 16.69 -14.91 10.41
CA GLY A 128 16.27 -15.43 11.71
C GLY A 128 14.75 -15.42 11.92
N GLU A 129 14.31 -15.97 13.05
CA GLU A 129 12.89 -16.26 13.35
C GLU A 129 11.96 -15.04 13.21
N LYS A 130 12.34 -13.90 13.78
CA LYS A 130 11.55 -12.65 13.68
C LYS A 130 11.46 -12.10 12.26
N HIS A 131 12.50 -12.31 11.46
CA HIS A 131 12.53 -11.88 10.06
C HIS A 131 11.67 -12.79 9.18
N ALA A 132 11.68 -14.10 9.47
CA ALA A 132 10.79 -15.07 8.84
C ALA A 132 9.31 -14.78 9.18
N GLU A 133 9.02 -14.43 10.44
CA GLU A 133 7.68 -13.99 10.85
C GLU A 133 7.24 -12.74 10.07
N PHE A 134 8.10 -11.72 9.99
CA PHE A 134 7.83 -10.52 9.19
C PHE A 134 7.53 -10.86 7.71
N ALA A 135 8.37 -11.66 7.06
CA ALA A 135 8.19 -12.04 5.65
C ALA A 135 6.88 -12.82 5.44
N SER A 136 6.51 -13.70 6.39
CA SER A 136 5.23 -14.43 6.35
C SER A 136 4.04 -13.49 6.49
N LEU A 137 4.05 -12.58 7.48
CA LEU A 137 2.97 -11.61 7.70
C LEU A 137 2.78 -10.71 6.47
N TYR A 138 3.88 -10.26 5.85
CA TYR A 138 3.81 -9.44 4.65
C TYR A 138 3.23 -10.19 3.45
N LYS A 139 3.60 -11.47 3.28
CA LYS A 139 2.99 -12.32 2.25
C LYS A 139 1.49 -12.51 2.47
N ASP A 140 1.07 -12.66 3.73
CA ASP A 140 -0.35 -12.82 4.07
C ASP A 140 -1.15 -11.54 3.86
N LEU A 141 -0.56 -10.36 4.07
CA LEU A 141 -1.14 -9.07 3.68
C LEU A 141 -1.45 -9.03 2.17
N LEU A 142 -0.49 -9.39 1.33
CA LEU A 142 -0.69 -9.41 -0.13
C LEU A 142 -1.73 -10.46 -0.58
N ARG A 143 -1.79 -11.61 0.11
CA ARG A 143 -2.85 -12.61 -0.11
C ARG A 143 -4.23 -12.08 0.30
N GLY A 144 -4.30 -11.35 1.41
CA GLY A 144 -5.51 -10.68 1.85
C GLY A 144 -5.99 -9.65 0.83
N LEU A 145 -5.08 -8.85 0.28
CA LEU A 145 -5.39 -7.93 -0.82
C LEU A 145 -5.91 -8.68 -2.05
N LEU A 146 -5.25 -9.76 -2.48
CA LEU A 146 -5.70 -10.56 -3.60
C LEU A 146 -7.10 -11.15 -3.38
N ALA A 147 -7.38 -11.64 -2.18
CA ALA A 147 -8.69 -12.18 -1.81
C ALA A 147 -9.77 -11.09 -1.90
N TYR A 148 -9.51 -9.92 -1.30
CA TYR A 148 -10.39 -8.76 -1.37
C TYR A 148 -10.67 -8.33 -2.83
N VAL A 149 -9.63 -8.23 -3.66
CA VAL A 149 -9.75 -7.84 -5.06
C VAL A 149 -10.53 -8.89 -5.87
N LYS A 150 -10.32 -10.18 -5.62
CA LYS A 150 -11.10 -11.26 -6.26
C LYS A 150 -12.57 -11.22 -5.88
N GLU A 151 -12.87 -10.95 -4.62
CA GLU A 151 -14.25 -10.94 -4.12
C GLU A 151 -15.02 -9.71 -4.58
N HIS A 152 -14.38 -8.53 -4.55
CA HIS A 152 -15.08 -7.26 -4.75
C HIS A 152 -14.76 -6.56 -6.07
N HIS A 153 -13.69 -6.93 -6.78
CA HIS A 153 -13.15 -6.20 -7.94
C HIS A 153 -12.60 -7.11 -9.05
N ALA A 154 -13.23 -8.28 -9.25
CA ALA A 154 -12.74 -9.33 -10.15
C ALA A 154 -12.52 -8.87 -11.61
N SER A 155 -13.27 -7.86 -12.07
CA SER A 155 -13.24 -7.34 -13.44
C SER A 155 -12.97 -5.84 -13.50
N GLY A 156 -12.26 -5.30 -12.50
CA GLY A 156 -11.98 -3.88 -12.36
C GLY A 156 -12.65 -3.26 -11.14
N VAL A 157 -12.35 -1.97 -10.92
CA VAL A 157 -13.01 -1.17 -9.89
C VAL A 157 -14.48 -1.00 -10.23
N HIS A 158 -15.38 -1.38 -9.30
CA HIS A 158 -16.82 -1.28 -9.48
C HIS A 158 -17.31 0.09 -9.02
N TRP A 159 -17.23 1.06 -9.91
CA TRP A 159 -17.79 2.40 -9.69
C TRP A 159 -19.30 2.36 -9.57
N ASN A 160 -19.87 3.32 -8.84
CA ASN A 160 -21.31 3.44 -8.69
C ASN A 160 -21.94 4.02 -9.98
N PRO A 161 -22.70 3.24 -10.77
CA PRO A 161 -23.29 3.74 -12.01
C PRO A 161 -24.38 4.79 -11.77
N ALA A 162 -25.00 4.79 -10.59
CA ALA A 162 -25.98 5.77 -10.14
C ALA A 162 -25.35 6.91 -9.31
N GLY A 163 -24.02 6.94 -9.21
CA GLY A 163 -23.30 7.95 -8.46
C GLY A 163 -23.46 9.34 -9.05
N GLU A 164 -23.20 10.35 -8.23
CA GLU A 164 -23.10 11.73 -8.69
C GLU A 164 -22.00 11.82 -9.77
N GLY A 165 -22.09 12.78 -10.69
CA GLY A 165 -21.03 12.97 -11.69
C GLY A 165 -19.71 13.19 -10.96
N ALA A 166 -18.68 12.39 -11.28
CA ALA A 166 -17.34 12.66 -10.80
C ALA A 166 -16.99 14.10 -11.20
N ALA A 167 -16.71 14.96 -10.22
CA ALA A 167 -16.39 16.36 -10.48
C ALA A 167 -15.27 16.42 -11.53
N SER A 168 -15.53 17.14 -12.63
CA SER A 168 -14.63 17.28 -13.77
C SER A 168 -13.32 17.92 -13.37
#